data_AF-A0A7V2AJD8-F1
#
_entry.id   AF-A0A7V2AJD8-F1
#
_cell.length_a   1.000
_cell.length_b   1.000
_cell.length_c   1.000
_cell.angle_alpha   90.00
_cell.angle_beta   90.00
_cell.angle_gamma   90.00
#
_symmetry.space_group_name_H-M   'P 1'
#
loop_
_entity.id
_entity.type
_entity.pdbx_description
1 polymer ?
#
loop_
_entity_poly.entity_id
_entity_poly.type
_entity_poly.pdbx_seq_one_letter_code
_entity_poly.pdbx_strand_id
1 'polypeptide(L)'
;MKNLPFGRPGRFYKGNLHGHSTNSDGVMSPRDAVNHYRDADYDFVALSDHFVDRYEFPVTDTRPYRSDDFTTLMAAELHVPETACGEHWHILAVGLPLDFPHPVNGENGPQIAARAAATGAFIGILHPSWYGLTPEDARTIAVAH
;
A
#
# COMPACT_ATOMS: atom_id res chain seq x y z
N MET A 1 -18.18 15.90 21.82
CA MET A 1 -17.85 14.72 20.97
C MET A 1 -18.76 14.52 19.76
N LYS A 2 -19.97 15.10 19.68
CA LYS A 2 -20.92 14.90 18.55
C LYS A 2 -20.44 15.40 17.16
N ASN A 3 -19.37 16.18 17.08
CA ASN A 3 -18.84 16.72 15.82
C ASN A 3 -17.57 16.01 15.31
N LEU A 4 -17.11 14.96 15.99
CA LEU A 4 -16.00 14.15 15.49
C LEU A 4 -16.53 13.18 14.43
N PRO A 5 -15.76 12.89 13.36
CA PRO A 5 -16.20 11.98 12.29
C PRO A 5 -16.72 10.65 12.83
N PHE A 6 -16.10 10.13 13.88
CA PHE A 6 -16.45 8.87 14.57
C PHE A 6 -17.74 8.91 15.42
N GLY A 7 -18.34 10.09 15.60
CA GLY A 7 -19.64 10.25 16.27
C GLY A 7 -20.84 10.21 15.32
N ARG A 8 -20.60 10.03 14.02
CA ARG A 8 -21.65 9.93 12.99
C ARG A 8 -22.19 8.49 12.91
N PRO A 9 -23.44 8.28 12.45
CA PRO A 9 -23.95 6.94 12.18
C PRO A 9 -23.06 6.20 11.17
N GLY A 10 -22.84 4.90 11.39
CA GLY A 10 -22.01 4.07 10.54
C GLY A 10 -21.20 3.06 11.35
N ARG A 11 -20.44 2.23 10.66
CA ARG A 11 -19.42 1.38 11.27
C ARG A 11 -18.05 1.95 10.89
N PHE A 12 -17.23 2.19 11.89
CA PHE A 12 -15.86 2.66 11.70
C PHE A 12 -14.94 1.46 11.86
N TYR A 13 -14.00 1.34 10.93
CA TYR A 13 -12.97 0.31 10.96
C TYR A 13 -11.62 0.97 11.17
N LYS A 14 -10.88 0.52 12.17
CA LYS A 14 -9.50 0.89 12.45
C LYS A 14 -8.59 -0.01 11.60
N GLY A 15 -7.88 0.59 10.65
CA GLY A 15 -6.99 -0.14 9.76
C GLY A 15 -5.62 0.50 9.66
N ASN A 16 -4.61 -0.32 9.37
CA ASN A 16 -3.36 0.17 8.80
C ASN A 16 -3.29 -0.21 7.32
N LEU A 17 -3.12 0.78 6.45
CA LEU A 17 -2.98 0.58 5.01
C LEU A 17 -1.52 0.52 4.55
N HIS A 18 -0.58 0.96 5.38
CA HIS A 18 0.82 1.10 4.99
C HIS A 18 1.78 0.63 6.08
N GLY A 19 2.53 -0.42 5.78
CA GLY A 19 3.47 -1.04 6.70
C GLY A 19 4.19 -2.21 6.06
N HIS A 20 5.41 -2.44 6.50
CA HIS A 20 6.33 -3.41 5.92
C HIS A 20 6.62 -4.56 6.88
N SER A 21 6.99 -5.69 6.30
CA SER A 21 7.39 -6.91 6.97
C SER A 21 8.81 -7.31 6.55
N THR A 22 9.30 -8.44 7.04
CA THR A 22 10.58 -9.02 6.59
C THR A 22 10.59 -9.44 5.12
N ASN A 23 9.48 -9.34 4.39
CA ASN A 23 9.48 -9.54 2.94
C ASN A 23 10.04 -8.32 2.18
N SER A 24 10.13 -7.16 2.81
CA SER A 24 11.01 -6.07 2.37
C SER A 24 12.02 -5.69 3.45
N ASP A 25 11.78 -4.56 4.11
CA ASP A 25 12.69 -3.87 5.03
C ASP A 25 12.10 -3.75 6.45
N GLY A 26 10.93 -4.33 6.68
CA GLY A 26 10.30 -4.41 7.99
C GLY A 26 11.03 -5.39 8.92
N VAL A 27 10.79 -5.23 10.23
CA VAL A 27 11.46 -6.03 11.28
C VAL A 27 10.65 -7.23 11.75
N MET A 28 9.35 -7.26 11.49
CA MET A 28 8.44 -8.35 11.89
C MET A 28 8.11 -9.24 10.69
N SER A 29 7.98 -10.55 10.92
CA SER A 29 7.46 -11.45 9.89
C SER A 29 6.03 -11.06 9.50
N PRO A 30 5.53 -11.41 8.31
CA PRO A 30 4.14 -11.12 7.92
C PRO A 30 3.11 -11.58 8.95
N ARG A 31 3.32 -12.76 9.54
CA ARG A 31 2.46 -13.31 10.60
C ARG A 31 2.50 -12.44 11.85
N ASP A 32 3.70 -12.08 12.31
CA ASP A 32 3.85 -11.34 13.57
C ASP A 32 3.36 -9.89 13.43
N ALA A 33 3.58 -9.27 12.26
CA ALA A 33 3.02 -7.96 11.95
C ALA A 33 1.48 -7.98 11.94
N VAL A 34 0.85 -8.98 11.30
CA VAL A 34 -0.61 -9.14 11.32
C VAL A 34 -1.12 -9.36 12.74
N ASN A 35 -0.51 -10.26 13.50
CA ASN A 35 -0.89 -10.51 14.89
C ASN A 35 -0.76 -9.26 15.75
N HIS A 36 0.31 -8.47 15.56
CA HIS A 36 0.51 -7.22 16.30
C HIS A 36 -0.65 -6.23 16.11
N TYR A 37 -1.13 -6.04 14.87
CA TYR A 37 -2.28 -5.17 14.60
C TYR A 37 -3.58 -5.74 15.16
N ARG A 38 -3.82 -7.05 14.99
CA ARG A 38 -5.01 -7.71 15.54
C ARG A 38 -5.08 -7.60 17.07
N ASP A 39 -3.97 -7.88 17.75
CA ASP A 39 -3.87 -7.81 19.22
C ASP A 39 -4.01 -6.35 19.73
N ALA A 40 -3.81 -5.37 18.85
CA ALA A 40 -4.02 -3.94 19.10
C ALA A 40 -5.42 -3.42 18.68
N ASP A 41 -6.39 -4.32 18.51
CA ASP A 41 -7.80 -4.00 18.23
C ASP A 41 -7.98 -3.21 16.91
N TYR A 42 -7.20 -3.57 15.89
CA TYR A 42 -7.45 -3.17 14.50
C TYR A 42 -8.43 -4.14 13.86
N ASP A 43 -9.23 -3.68 12.91
CA ASP A 43 -10.13 -4.50 12.12
C ASP A 43 -9.44 -5.09 10.88
N PHE A 44 -8.41 -4.40 10.37
CA PHE A 44 -7.65 -4.88 9.22
C PHE A 44 -6.23 -4.32 9.11
N VAL A 45 -5.40 -4.99 8.31
CA VAL A 45 -4.08 -4.50 7.88
C VAL A 45 -3.82 -4.76 6.40
N ALA A 46 -3.08 -3.87 5.76
CA ALA A 46 -2.47 -4.10 4.46
C ALA A 46 -0.94 -4.04 4.62
N LEU A 47 -0.28 -5.20 4.50
CA LEU A 47 1.18 -5.23 4.40
C LEU A 47 1.55 -4.82 2.98
N SER A 48 2.18 -3.67 2.84
CA SER A 48 2.58 -3.06 1.58
C SER A 48 4.11 -3.03 1.47
N ASP A 49 4.70 -4.22 1.53
CA ASP A 49 6.14 -4.41 1.30
C ASP A 49 6.59 -3.73 0.00
N HIS A 50 7.84 -3.28 -0.03
CA HIS A 50 8.39 -2.55 -1.18
C HIS A 50 8.44 -3.44 -2.43
N PHE A 51 7.64 -3.11 -3.43
CA PHE A 51 7.59 -3.76 -4.74
C PHE A 51 8.68 -3.22 -5.66
N VAL A 52 9.90 -3.74 -5.46
CA VAL A 52 11.11 -3.35 -6.20
C VAL A 52 12.04 -4.55 -6.37
N ASP A 53 12.92 -4.48 -7.37
CA ASP A 53 13.85 -5.55 -7.75
C ASP A 53 14.64 -6.14 -6.59
N ARG A 54 15.14 -5.29 -5.68
CA ARG A 54 15.90 -5.70 -4.49
C ARG A 54 15.15 -6.71 -3.59
N TYR A 55 13.82 -6.67 -3.59
CA TYR A 55 12.98 -7.56 -2.78
C TYR A 55 12.17 -8.55 -3.63
N GLU A 56 12.52 -8.70 -4.91
CA GLU A 56 11.84 -9.61 -5.84
C GLU A 56 10.34 -9.29 -6.03
N PHE A 57 9.98 -8.00 -5.93
CA PHE A 57 8.62 -7.49 -6.20
C PHE A 57 7.50 -8.23 -5.41
N PRO A 58 7.54 -8.22 -4.07
CA PRO A 58 6.62 -9.02 -3.28
C PRO A 58 5.21 -8.41 -3.24
N VAL A 59 4.20 -9.28 -3.41
CA VAL A 59 2.85 -9.04 -2.87
C VAL A 59 2.61 -10.08 -1.79
N THR A 60 2.73 -9.65 -0.52
CA THR A 60 2.76 -10.58 0.61
C THR A 60 1.41 -11.26 0.83
N ASP A 61 1.37 -12.59 0.63
CA ASP A 61 0.17 -13.39 0.89
C ASP A 61 -0.13 -13.49 2.39
N THR A 62 -1.13 -12.73 2.81
CA THR A 62 -1.60 -12.68 4.19
C THR A 62 -2.94 -13.39 4.39
N ARG A 63 -3.49 -14.06 3.37
CA ARG A 63 -4.79 -14.76 3.47
C ARG A 63 -4.82 -15.78 4.62
N PRO A 64 -3.74 -16.54 4.90
CA PRO A 64 -3.73 -17.49 6.01
C PRO A 64 -3.90 -16.86 7.40
N TYR A 65 -3.76 -15.54 7.54
CA TYR A 65 -3.82 -14.83 8.83
C TYR A 65 -5.17 -14.15 9.09
N ARG A 66 -6.14 -14.27 8.18
CA ARG A 66 -7.50 -13.73 8.35
C ARG A 66 -8.29 -14.57 9.37
N SER A 67 -9.20 -13.92 10.08
CA SER A 67 -10.16 -14.52 11.01
C SER A 67 -11.56 -13.94 10.81
N ASP A 68 -12.53 -14.38 11.62
CA ASP A 68 -13.92 -13.90 11.53
C ASP A 68 -14.06 -12.42 11.91
N ASP A 69 -13.14 -11.91 12.73
CA ASP A 69 -13.11 -10.56 13.30
C ASP A 69 -11.97 -9.68 12.78
N PHE A 70 -11.06 -10.23 11.97
CA PHE A 70 -9.91 -9.51 11.42
C PHE A 70 -9.62 -9.91 9.98
N THR A 71 -9.36 -8.95 9.10
CA THR A 71 -8.99 -9.24 7.71
C THR A 71 -7.69 -8.58 7.26
N THR A 72 -7.16 -9.05 6.15
CA THR A 72 -5.96 -8.50 5.54
C THR A 72 -6.24 -8.10 4.10
N LEU A 73 -5.58 -7.06 3.62
CA LEU A 73 -5.68 -6.61 2.23
C LEU A 73 -4.33 -6.83 1.54
N MET A 74 -4.34 -7.46 0.37
CA MET A 74 -3.12 -7.63 -0.43
C MET A 74 -2.71 -6.27 -0.96
N ALA A 75 -1.49 -5.84 -0.66
CA ALA A 75 -1.02 -4.52 -1.03
C ALA A 75 0.48 -4.55 -1.34
N ALA A 76 0.94 -3.47 -1.95
CA ALA A 76 2.36 -3.25 -2.16
C ALA A 76 2.64 -1.75 -2.25
N GLU A 77 3.87 -1.36 -1.92
CA GLU A 77 4.39 -0.03 -2.24
C GLU A 77 5.20 -0.12 -3.53
N LEU A 78 4.65 0.45 -4.60
CA LEU A 78 5.18 0.36 -5.95
C LEU A 78 6.28 1.40 -6.16
N HIS A 79 7.46 0.94 -6.59
CA HIS A 79 8.62 1.76 -6.90
C HIS A 79 9.00 1.68 -8.37
N VAL A 80 9.05 2.83 -9.03
CA VAL A 80 9.59 3.00 -10.40
C VAL A 80 10.34 4.33 -10.53
N PRO A 81 11.34 4.46 -11.42
CA PRO A 81 11.99 5.74 -11.74
C PRO A 81 11.08 6.64 -12.62
N GLU A 82 11.36 7.92 -12.88
CA GLU A 82 11.92 8.98 -12.03
C GLU A 82 10.78 9.99 -11.81
N THR A 83 10.66 10.54 -10.61
CA THR A 83 9.90 11.76 -10.35
C THR A 83 10.67 12.97 -10.86
N ALA A 84 10.07 14.17 -10.87
CA ALA A 84 10.80 15.38 -11.29
C ALA A 84 12.01 15.73 -10.40
N CYS A 85 12.07 15.22 -9.17
CA CYS A 85 13.20 15.40 -8.24
C CYS A 85 14.28 14.31 -8.35
N GLY A 86 14.12 13.33 -9.25
CA GLY A 86 15.09 12.23 -9.44
C GLY A 86 14.99 11.11 -8.41
N GLU A 87 13.93 11.09 -7.61
CA GLU A 87 13.63 10.02 -6.66
C GLU A 87 12.70 8.97 -7.28
N HIS A 88 12.63 7.79 -6.66
CA HIS A 88 11.64 6.79 -7.04
C HIS A 88 10.22 7.23 -6.65
N TRP A 89 9.23 6.73 -7.39
CA TRP A 89 7.84 6.85 -7.01
C TRP A 89 7.54 6.01 -5.78
N HIS A 90 6.77 6.55 -4.83
CA HIS A 90 6.24 5.82 -3.68
C HIS A 90 4.71 5.79 -3.78
N ILE A 91 4.19 4.75 -4.43
CA ILE A 91 2.76 4.60 -4.72
C ILE A 91 2.19 3.42 -3.93
N LEU A 92 1.19 3.67 -3.10
CA LEU A 92 0.45 2.62 -2.43
C LEU A 92 -0.58 2.02 -3.39
N ALA A 93 -0.61 0.69 -3.50
CA ALA A 93 -1.69 -0.03 -4.15
C ALA A 93 -2.28 -1.09 -3.21
N VAL A 94 -3.56 -0.97 -2.86
CA VAL A 94 -4.28 -1.87 -1.94
C VAL A 94 -5.39 -2.61 -2.68
N GLY A 95 -5.43 -3.93 -2.58
CA GLY A 95 -6.31 -4.80 -3.35
C GLY A 95 -5.64 -5.40 -4.60
N LEU A 96 -4.31 -5.56 -4.58
CA LEU A 96 -3.58 -6.15 -5.70
C LEU A 96 -3.77 -7.68 -5.79
N PRO A 97 -3.71 -8.27 -7.00
CA PRO A 97 -3.53 -9.71 -7.14
C PRO A 97 -2.13 -10.14 -6.67
N LEU A 98 -2.00 -11.36 -6.15
CA LEU A 98 -0.72 -11.88 -5.64
C LEU A 98 0.35 -12.04 -6.74
N ASP A 99 -0.10 -12.24 -7.98
CA ASP A 99 0.72 -12.37 -9.18
C ASP A 99 0.77 -11.05 -9.99
N PHE A 100 0.65 -9.89 -9.32
CA PHE A 100 0.79 -8.60 -9.97
C PHE A 100 2.12 -8.53 -10.74
N PRO A 101 2.12 -8.34 -12.07
CA PRO A 101 3.35 -8.48 -12.84
C PRO A 101 4.35 -7.37 -12.53
N HIS A 102 5.64 -7.72 -12.52
CA HIS A 102 6.74 -6.77 -12.29
C HIS A 102 6.69 -5.59 -13.27
N PRO A 103 7.32 -4.45 -12.94
CA PRO A 103 7.39 -3.33 -13.85
C PRO A 103 8.14 -3.70 -15.12
N VAL A 104 7.63 -3.25 -16.27
CA VAL A 104 8.37 -3.39 -17.54
C VAL A 104 9.45 -2.31 -17.63
N ASN A 105 10.51 -2.54 -18.41
CA ASN A 105 11.57 -1.55 -18.60
C ASN A 105 11.00 -0.21 -19.11
N GLY A 106 11.26 0.86 -18.35
CA GLY A 106 10.78 2.20 -18.66
C GLY A 106 9.34 2.50 -18.23
N GLU A 107 8.67 1.60 -17.49
CA GLU A 107 7.38 1.89 -16.85
C GLU A 107 7.56 3.00 -15.79
N ASN A 108 6.73 4.03 -15.84
CA ASN A 108 6.75 5.17 -14.91
C ASN A 108 5.59 5.13 -13.90
N GLY A 109 5.60 6.06 -12.94
CA GLY A 109 4.60 6.15 -11.87
C GLY A 109 3.15 6.11 -12.35
N PRO A 110 2.73 7.00 -13.28
CA PRO A 110 1.39 6.97 -13.86
C PRO A 110 1.00 5.64 -14.50
N GLN A 111 1.91 5.00 -15.21
CA GLN A 111 1.65 3.74 -15.92
C GLN A 111 1.42 2.58 -14.93
N ILE A 112 2.32 2.40 -13.97
CA ILE A 112 2.18 1.32 -12.99
C ILE A 112 0.97 1.54 -12.09
N ALA A 113 0.67 2.79 -11.70
CA ALA A 113 -0.52 3.13 -10.95
C ALA A 113 -1.80 2.81 -11.73
N ALA A 114 -1.87 3.15 -13.02
CA ALA A 114 -3.00 2.81 -13.87
C ALA A 114 -3.20 1.29 -14.01
N ARG A 115 -2.09 0.54 -14.12
CA ARG A 115 -2.11 -0.92 -14.22
C ARG A 115 -2.60 -1.57 -12.93
N ALA A 116 -2.16 -1.07 -11.78
CA ALA A 116 -2.66 -1.47 -10.47
C ALA A 116 -4.15 -1.11 -10.29
N ALA A 117 -4.56 0.11 -10.64
CA ALA A 117 -5.97 0.52 -10.57
C ALA A 117 -6.87 -0.35 -11.47
N ALA A 118 -6.37 -0.79 -12.64
CA ALA A 118 -7.09 -1.68 -13.54
C ALA A 118 -7.34 -3.08 -12.95
N THR A 119 -6.59 -3.49 -11.91
CA THR A 119 -6.91 -4.71 -11.14
C THR A 119 -7.95 -4.50 -10.05
N GLY A 120 -8.46 -3.26 -9.90
CA GLY A 120 -9.36 -2.85 -8.82
C GLY A 120 -8.64 -2.35 -7.57
N ALA A 121 -7.32 -2.11 -7.62
CA ALA A 121 -6.59 -1.61 -6.45
C ALA A 121 -6.93 -0.14 -6.14
N PHE A 122 -7.06 0.16 -4.85
CA PHE A 122 -7.08 1.52 -4.34
C PHE A 122 -5.66 2.10 -4.39
N ILE A 123 -5.51 3.25 -5.03
CA ILE A 123 -4.21 3.90 -5.27
C ILE A 123 -4.06 5.14 -4.38
N GLY A 124 -2.95 5.20 -3.65
CA GLY A 124 -2.58 6.35 -2.81
C GLY A 124 -1.15 6.82 -3.08
N ILE A 125 -0.89 8.10 -2.81
CA ILE A 125 0.45 8.70 -2.87
C ILE A 125 0.98 8.80 -1.45
N LEU A 126 2.09 8.11 -1.17
CA LEU A 126 2.63 8.00 0.18
C LEU A 126 3.61 9.13 0.46
N HIS A 127 3.57 9.66 1.68
CA HIS A 127 4.55 10.60 2.26
C HIS A 127 5.25 11.54 1.24
N PRO A 128 4.49 12.33 0.44
CA PRO A 128 5.03 13.10 -0.68
C PRO A 128 6.09 14.12 -0.24
N SER A 129 6.00 14.63 0.98
CA SER A 129 6.98 15.58 1.53
C SER A 129 8.33 14.95 1.85
N TRP A 130 8.42 13.62 2.05
CA TRP A 130 9.66 12.96 2.47
C TRP A 130 10.68 12.85 1.33
N TYR A 131 10.23 12.52 0.12
CA TYR A 131 11.07 12.39 -1.07
C TYR A 131 10.91 13.57 -2.05
N GLY A 132 10.20 14.63 -1.63
CA GLY A 132 10.09 15.87 -2.39
C GLY A 132 9.18 15.79 -3.62
N LEU A 133 8.17 14.91 -3.60
CA LEU A 133 7.21 14.80 -4.70
C LEU A 133 6.51 16.14 -4.93
N THR A 134 6.55 16.62 -6.18
CA THR A 134 5.90 17.87 -6.54
C THR A 134 4.39 17.69 -6.72
N PRO A 135 3.57 18.74 -6.51
CA PRO A 135 2.16 18.69 -6.89
C PRO A 135 1.95 18.38 -8.38
N GLU A 136 2.88 18.79 -9.24
CA GLU A 136 2.87 18.51 -10.68
C GLU A 136 3.02 17.02 -10.94
N ASP A 137 3.99 16.35 -10.29
CA ASP A 137 4.14 14.90 -10.33
C ASP A 137 2.87 14.22 -9.80
N ALA A 138 2.40 14.60 -8.60
CA ALA A 138 1.22 13.98 -7.98
C ALA A 138 -0.01 14.00 -8.90
N ARG A 139 -0.22 15.10 -9.64
CA ARG A 139 -1.34 15.24 -10.60
C ARG A 139 -1.21 14.31 -11.82
N THR A 140 -0.04 13.76 -12.11
CA THR A 140 0.12 12.77 -13.19
C THR A 140 -0.50 11.41 -12.84
N ILE A 141 -0.71 11.12 -11.55
CA ILE A 141 -1.40 9.91 -11.09
C ILE A 141 -2.92 10.14 -11.11
N ALA A 142 -3.53 10.03 -12.29
CA ALA A 142 -4.96 10.30 -12.51
C ALA A 142 -5.91 9.35 -11.76
N VAL A 143 -5.39 8.25 -11.21
CA VAL A 143 -6.14 7.19 -10.52
C VAL A 143 -5.93 7.22 -8.99
N ALA A 144 -5.23 8.21 -8.46
CA ALA A 144 -5.10 8.41 -7.02
C ALA A 144 -6.45 8.80 -6.41
N HIS A 145 -6.73 8.28 -5.21
CA HIS A 145 -8.01 8.46 -4.49
C HIS A 145 -7.91 9.51 -3.39
#